data_AF-A0A951JQF9-F1
#
_entry.id   AF-A0A951JQF9-F1
#
_cell.length_a   1.000
_cell.length_b   1.000
_cell.length_c   1.000
_cell.angle_alpha   90.00
_cell.angle_beta   90.00
_cell.angle_gamma   90.00
#
_symmetry.space_group_name_H-M   'P 1'
#
loop_
_entity.id
_entity.type
_entity.pdbx_description
1 polymer ?
#
loop_
_entity_poly.entity_id
_entity_poly.type
_entity_poly.pdbx_seq_one_letter_code
_entity_poly.pdbx_strand_id
1 'polypeptide(L)' 'MKAIVQDTYGPTDVLRLAEIDKPVVGAGDVLVRVRAVALHPGDHFILTGTPYLVRPAFGLRRPRHGIPGR' A
#
# COMPACT_ATOMS: atom_id res chain seq x y z
N MET A 1 -10.72 10.88 1.69
CA MET A 1 -9.61 11.15 0.74
C MET A 1 -9.48 10.01 -0.25
N LYS A 2 -8.92 10.25 -1.44
CA LYS A 2 -8.69 9.19 -2.43
C LYS A 2 -7.36 8.48 -2.19
N ALA A 3 -7.33 7.16 -2.31
CA ALA A 3 -6.12 6.34 -2.19
C ALA A 3 -6.18 5.14 -3.15
N ILE A 4 -5.00 4.66 -3.56
CA ILE A 4 -4.87 3.37 -4.23
C ILE A 4 -4.86 2.28 -3.15
N VAL A 5 -5.71 1.26 -3.33
CA VAL A 5 -5.84 0.15 -2.38
C VAL A 5 -5.76 -1.20 -3.09
N GLN A 6 -5.37 -2.23 -2.33
CA GLN A 6 -5.32 -3.63 -2.74
C GLN A 6 -5.72 -4.54 -1.58
N ASP A 7 -6.47 -5.60 -1.88
CA ASP A 7 -6.93 -6.58 -0.88
C ASP A 7 -6.20 -7.93 -1.02
N THR A 8 -5.57 -8.17 -2.18
CA THR A 8 -4.85 -9.39 -2.53
C THR A 8 -3.54 -9.07 -3.23
N TYR A 9 -2.60 -10.01 -3.18
CA TYR A 9 -1.41 -9.95 -4.03
C TYR A 9 -1.79 -10.22 -5.49
N GLY A 10 -1.15 -9.53 -6.43
CA GLY A 10 -1.39 -9.77 -7.85
C GLY A 10 -0.76 -8.73 -8.78
N PRO A 11 -1.06 -8.80 -10.09
CA PRO A 11 -0.68 -7.78 -11.06
C PRO A 11 -1.40 -6.45 -10.76
N THR A 12 -1.08 -5.39 -11.51
CA THR A 12 -1.61 -4.03 -11.30
C THR A 12 -3.13 -3.92 -11.26
N ASP A 13 -3.83 -4.87 -11.84
CA ASP A 13 -5.28 -4.97 -11.96
C ASP A 13 -5.97 -5.23 -10.60
N VAL A 14 -5.22 -5.66 -9.57
CA VAL A 14 -5.73 -5.73 -8.20
C VAL A 14 -5.77 -4.37 -7.50
N LEU A 15 -5.10 -3.35 -8.07
CA LEU A 15 -5.12 -1.99 -7.55
C LEU A 15 -6.42 -1.30 -7.94
N ARG A 16 -7.07 -0.66 -6.97
CA ARG A 16 -8.26 0.15 -7.21
C ARG A 16 -8.17 1.50 -6.51
N LEU A 17 -8.75 2.52 -7.15
CA LEU A 17 -8.95 3.81 -6.52
C LEU A 17 -10.15 3.72 -5.57
N ALA A 18 -9.97 4.10 -4.31
CA ALA A 18 -11.02 4.11 -3.31
C ALA A 18 -11.07 5.45 -2.58
N GLU A 19 -12.27 5.83 -2.13
CA GLU A 19 -12.43 6.86 -1.10
C GLU A 19 -12.31 6.21 0.28
N ILE A 20 -11.44 6.77 1.12
CA ILE A 20 -11.16 6.31 2.48
C ILE A 20 -11.20 7.48 3.45
N ASP A 21 -11.34 7.21 4.74
CA ASP A 21 -11.27 8.25 5.76
C ASP A 21 -9.90 8.93 5.79
N LYS A 22 -9.90 10.21 6.17
CA LYS A 22 -8.68 10.97 6.37
C LYS A 22 -7.94 10.42 7.60
N PRO A 23 -6.62 10.14 7.52
CA PRO A 23 -5.85 9.65 8.66
C PRO A 23 -5.96 10.60 9.87
N VAL A 24 -6.12 10.01 11.05
CA VAL A 24 -6.01 10.72 12.34
C VAL A 24 -4.54 10.78 12.71
N VAL A 25 -4.08 11.94 13.16
CA VAL A 25 -2.70 12.19 13.59
C VAL A 25 -2.65 12.41 15.10
N GLY A 26 -1.67 11.81 15.76
CA GLY A 26 -1.43 11.97 17.19
C GLY A 26 -0.52 13.16 17.53
N ALA A 27 -0.14 13.26 18.80
CA ALA A 27 0.83 14.26 19.23
C ALA A 27 2.22 13.93 18.65
N GLY A 28 2.79 14.87 17.89
CA GLY A 28 4.09 14.71 17.22
C GLY A 28 4.00 14.19 15.77
N ASP A 29 2.82 13.77 15.33
CA ASP A 29 2.60 13.36 13.94
C ASP A 29 2.33 14.56 13.03
N VAL A 30 2.68 14.42 11.75
CA VAL A 30 2.36 15.41 10.71
C VAL A 30 1.49 14.77 9.64
N LEU A 31 0.41 15.45 9.27
CA LEU A 31 -0.40 15.04 8.15
C LEU A 31 0.12 15.65 6.84
N VAL A 32 0.59 14.79 5.94
CA VAL A 32 1.11 15.21 4.64
C VAL A 32 0.05 15.07 3.54
N ARG A 33 -0.16 16.14 2.76
CA ARG A 33 -0.96 16.06 1.52
C ARG A 33 -0.07 15.63 0.37
N VAL A 34 -0.12 14.35 0.02
CA VAL A 34 0.59 13.77 -1.13
C VAL A 34 0.12 14.42 -2.43
N ARG A 35 1.05 14.95 -3.22
CA ARG A 35 0.80 15.55 -4.55
C ARG A 35 1.27 14.67 -5.69
N ALA A 36 2.34 13.92 -5.47
CA ALA A 36 2.93 12.96 -6.40
C ALA A 36 3.63 11.86 -5.59
N VAL A 37 3.82 10.70 -6.21
CA VAL A 37 4.58 9.57 -5.69
C VAL A 37 5.47 9.03 -6.80
N ALA A 38 6.63 8.49 -6.43
CA ALA A 38 7.49 7.73 -7.35
C ALA A 38 7.18 6.24 -7.22
N LEU A 39 7.41 5.49 -8.29
CA LEU A 39 7.38 4.02 -8.28
C LEU A 39 8.81 3.50 -8.24
N HIS A 40 9.08 2.59 -7.30
CA HIS A 40 10.31 1.84 -7.19
C HIS A 40 10.10 0.38 -7.61
N PRO A 41 11.14 -0.30 -8.15
CA PRO A 41 11.07 -1.72 -8.44
C PRO A 41 10.63 -2.59 -7.25
N GLY A 42 10.96 -2.17 -6.03
CA GLY A 42 10.52 -2.84 -4.80
C GLY A 42 9.00 -2.81 -4.58
N ASP A 43 8.30 -1.81 -5.10
CA ASP A 43 6.85 -1.73 -5.01
C ASP A 43 6.18 -2.89 -5.75
N HIS A 44 6.79 -3.32 -6.86
CA HIS A 44 6.32 -4.49 -7.59
C HIS A 44 6.35 -5.73 -6.71
N PHE A 45 7.42 -5.96 -5.95
CA PHE A 45 7.54 -7.12 -5.07
C PHE A 45 6.49 -7.11 -3.95
N ILE A 46 6.16 -5.94 -3.43
CA ILE A 46 5.14 -5.79 -2.38
C ILE A 46 3.72 -5.94 -2.97
N LEU A 47 3.48 -5.41 -4.17
CA LEU A 47 2.23 -5.53 -4.92
C LEU A 47 1.90 -6.99 -5.28
N THR A 48 2.87 -7.69 -5.86
CA THR A 48 2.70 -9.09 -6.31
C THR A 48 2.94 -10.10 -5.19
N GLY A 49 3.62 -9.71 -4.11
CA GLY A 49 4.12 -10.62 -3.09
C GLY A 49 5.19 -11.58 -3.61
N THR A 50 5.92 -11.21 -4.67
CA THR A 50 6.98 -12.02 -5.28
C THR A 50 8.35 -11.35 -5.13
N PRO A 51 9.41 -12.10 -4.79
CA PRO A 51 9.42 -13.52 -4.43
C PRO A 51 8.71 -13.77 -3.10
N TYR A 52 8.24 -15.00 -2.85
CA TYR A 52 7.51 -15.38 -1.62
C TYR A 52 8.23 -15.00 -0.32
N LEU A 53 9.56 -14.80 -0.36
CA LEU A 53 10.39 -14.33 0.74
C LEU A 53 9.98 -12.95 1.29
N VAL A 54 9.25 -12.12 0.53
CA VAL A 54 8.75 -10.82 1.02
C VAL A 54 7.51 -10.96 1.90
N ARG A 55 6.72 -12.02 1.72
CA ARG A 55 5.43 -12.21 2.40
C ARG A 55 5.51 -12.31 3.94
N PRO A 56 6.56 -12.87 4.57
CA PRO A 56 6.69 -12.83 6.03
C PRO A 56 6.68 -11.40 6.59
N ALA A 57 7.27 -10.43 5.88
CA ALA A 57 7.30 -9.03 6.30
C ALA A 57 6.01 -8.27 5.94
N PHE A 58 5.45 -8.53 4.75
CA PHE A 58 4.34 -7.72 4.20
C PHE A 58 2.95 -8.38 4.26
N GLY A 59 2.85 -9.63 4.72
CA GLY A 59 1.61 -10.41 4.83
C GLY A 59 1.70 -11.80 4.16
N LEU A 60 1.38 -12.87 4.89
CA LEU A 60 1.60 -14.24 4.37
C LEU A 60 0.66 -14.61 3.21
N ARG A 61 -0.64 -14.30 3.33
CA ARG A 61 -1.67 -14.66 2.35
C ARG A 61 -2.12 -13.47 1.49
N ARG A 62 -2.14 -12.29 2.09
CA ARG A 62 -2.55 -11.01 1.49
C ARG A 62 -1.75 -9.87 2.12
N PRO A 63 -1.64 -8.70 1.46
CA PRO A 63 -1.02 -7.53 2.03
C PRO A 63 -1.58 -7.21 3.42
N ARG A 64 -0.69 -6.95 4.39
CA ARG A 64 -1.07 -6.58 5.77
C ARG A 64 -1.74 -5.21 5.80
N HIS A 65 -1.27 -4.28 4.96
CA HIS A 65 -1.87 -2.99 4.75
C HIS A 65 -2.49 -2.92 3.36
N GLY A 66 -3.74 -2.46 3.29
CA GLY A 66 -4.45 -2.33 2.02
C GLY A 66 -3.96 -1.16 1.16
N ILE A 67 -3.20 -0.21 1.72
CA ILE A 67 -2.58 0.89 0.99
C ILE A 67 -1.09 0.57 0.82
N PRO A 68 -0.58 0.39 -0.42
CA PRO A 68 0.85 0.22 -0.66
C PRO A 68 1.65 1.39 -0.08
N GLY A 69 2.75 1.09 0.64
CA GLY A 69 3.63 2.10 1.24
C GLY A 69 3.18 2.69 2.59
N ARG A 70 2.18 2.08 3.24
CA ARG A 70 1.76 2.44 4.61
C ARG A 70 2.54 1.71 5.70
#